data_AF-A0A9X5CMY6-F1
#
_entry.id   AF-A0A9X5CMY6-F1
#
_cell.length_a   1.000
_cell.length_b   1.000
_cell.length_c   1.000
_cell.angle_alpha   90.00
_cell.angle_beta   90.00
_cell.angle_gamma   90.00
#
_symmetry.space_group_name_H-M   'P 1'
#
loop_
_entity.id
_entity.type
_entity.pdbx_description
1 polymer ?
#
loop_
_entity_poly.entity_id
_entity_poly.type
_entity_poly.pdbx_seq_one_letter_code
_entity_poly.pdbx_strand_id
1 'polypeptide(L)'
;MSESLPVRCPACRRSHRYTAPAYPCACGAPVAAPLDPDRVPAAVGERSWREEWVTVRCGSCGTHGEWPHPELGCPCGTVLRIPVTGERAE
;
A
#
# COMPACT_ATOMS: atom_id res chain seq x y z
N MET A 1 -13.56 8.63 -5.83
CA MET A 1 -13.74 7.29 -6.41
C MET A 1 -12.59 6.46 -5.88
N SER A 2 -12.87 5.43 -5.09
CA SER A 2 -11.83 4.57 -4.50
C SER A 2 -11.25 3.70 -5.60
N GLU A 3 -9.99 3.90 -5.96
CA GLU A 3 -9.34 3.13 -7.00
C GLU A 3 -9.07 1.71 -6.47
N SER A 4 -9.70 0.71 -7.10
CA SER A 4 -9.53 -0.69 -6.74
C SER A 4 -8.63 -1.37 -7.76
N LEU A 5 -7.49 -1.88 -7.32
CA LEU A 5 -6.55 -2.58 -8.19
C LEU A 5 -6.67 -4.10 -8.08
N PRO A 6 -6.52 -4.83 -9.20
CA PRO A 6 -6.39 -6.28 -9.17
C PRO A 6 -5.01 -6.67 -8.65
N VAL A 7 -4.98 -7.40 -7.54
CA VAL A 7 -3.77 -7.91 -6.89
C VAL A 7 -3.74 -9.42 -7.02
N ARG A 8 -2.66 -10.00 -7.53
CA ARG A 8 -2.53 -11.45 -7.67
C ARG A 8 -1.57 -12.02 -6.64
N CYS A 9 -2.00 -13.04 -5.92
CA CYS A 9 -1.16 -13.71 -4.95
C CYS A 9 -0.06 -14.54 -5.64
N PRO A 10 1.25 -14.40 -5.32
CA PRO A 10 2.30 -15.19 -5.94
C PRO A 10 2.27 -16.66 -5.45
N ALA A 11 1.74 -16.93 -4.25
CA ALA A 11 1.65 -18.28 -3.69
C ALA A 11 0.50 -19.09 -4.32
N CYS A 12 -0.74 -18.59 -4.22
CA CYS A 12 -1.93 -19.32 -4.68
C CYS A 12 -2.48 -18.84 -6.02
N ARG A 13 -1.89 -17.81 -6.64
CA ARG A 13 -2.28 -17.23 -7.93
C ARG A 13 -3.70 -16.64 -8.00
N ARG A 14 -4.38 -16.52 -6.85
CA ARG A 14 -5.72 -15.93 -6.76
C ARG A 14 -5.67 -14.42 -6.96
N SER A 15 -6.64 -13.89 -7.71
CA SER A 15 -6.85 -12.45 -7.88
C SER A 15 -7.74 -11.90 -6.78
N HIS A 16 -7.32 -10.78 -6.21
CA HIS A 16 -8.00 -10.00 -5.18
C HIS A 16 -8.25 -8.59 -5.69
N ARG A 17 -9.27 -7.91 -5.17
CA ARG A 17 -9.43 -6.47 -5.36
C ARG A 17 -8.94 -5.79 -4.09
N TYR A 18 -7.98 -4.89 -4.24
CA TYR A 18 -7.45 -4.10 -3.14
C TYR A 18 -7.74 -2.63 -3.36
N THR A 19 -8.18 -1.96 -2.31
CA THR A 19 -8.39 -0.51 -2.29
C THR A 19 -7.55 0.03 -1.15
N ALA A 20 -6.65 0.97 -1.43
CA ALA A 20 -5.82 1.57 -0.39
C ALA A 20 -6.70 2.31 0.62
N PRO A 21 -6.51 2.08 1.94
CA PRO A 21 -7.16 2.91 2.95
C PRO A 21 -6.67 4.35 2.85
N ALA A 22 -7.59 5.30 2.98
CA ALA A 22 -7.26 6.72 3.08
C ALA A 22 -7.21 7.13 4.54
N TYR A 23 -6.16 7.86 4.92
CA TYR A 23 -5.96 8.38 6.27
C TYR A 23 -5.96 9.91 6.26
N PRO A 24 -6.41 10.56 7.35
CA PRO A 24 -6.49 12.02 7.40
C PRO A 24 -5.09 12.63 7.56
N CYS A 25 -4.67 13.46 6.61
CA CYS A 25 -3.47 14.29 6.75
C CYS A 25 -3.66 15.34 7.87
N ALA A 26 -2.57 15.92 8.37
CA ALA A 26 -2.60 17.04 9.31
C ALA A 26 -3.43 18.24 8.83
N CYS A 27 -3.56 18.42 7.50
CA CYS A 27 -4.41 19.45 6.89
C CYS A 27 -5.90 19.05 6.80
N GLY A 28 -6.27 17.84 7.21
CA GLY A 28 -7.63 17.29 7.12
C GLY A 28 -7.99 16.61 5.81
N ALA A 29 -7.14 16.71 4.77
CA ALA A 29 -7.39 16.03 3.50
C ALA A 29 -7.15 14.50 3.62
N PRO A 30 -8.01 13.66 3.02
CA PRO A 30 -7.77 12.22 2.97
C PRO A 30 -6.59 11.91 2.02
N VAL A 31 -5.62 11.16 2.51
CA VAL A 31 -4.43 10.74 1.78
C VAL A 31 -4.41 9.22 1.77
N ALA A 32 -4.40 8.63 0.57
CA ALA A 32 -4.17 7.21 0.36
C ALA A 32 -2.81 7.03 -0.31
N ALA A 33 -2.12 5.95 0.01
CA ALA A 33 -0.88 5.61 -0.68
C ALA A 33 -1.16 5.36 -2.17
N PRO A 34 -0.44 6.01 -3.10
CA PRO A 34 -0.59 5.77 -4.53
C PRO A 34 -0.14 4.34 -4.81
N LEU A 35 -1.03 3.50 -5.32
CA LEU A 35 -0.71 2.11 -5.61
C LEU A 35 -0.04 2.00 -6.98
N ASP A 36 0.89 1.06 -7.12
CA ASP A 36 1.60 0.80 -8.38
C ASP A 36 1.06 -0.50 -9.02
N PRO A 37 0.16 -0.42 -10.03
CA PRO A 37 -0.42 -1.61 -10.65
C PRO A 37 0.57 -2.41 -11.49
N ASP A 38 1.65 -1.79 -11.96
CA ASP A 38 2.64 -2.41 -12.84
C ASP A 38 3.65 -3.25 -12.06
N ARG A 39 3.83 -2.98 -10.77
CA ARG A 39 4.74 -3.73 -9.90
C ARG A 39 4.07 -4.98 -9.32
N VAL A 40 4.86 -6.05 -9.20
CA VAL A 40 4.37 -7.32 -8.63
C VAL A 40 4.30 -7.21 -7.10
N PRO A 41 3.17 -7.60 -6.47
CA PRO A 41 3.06 -7.69 -5.02
C PRO A 41 4.04 -8.71 -4.45
N ALA A 42 4.79 -8.32 -3.43
CA ALA A 42 5.71 -9.20 -2.73
C ALA A 42 4.98 -9.89 -1.56
N ALA A 43 5.26 -11.18 -1.35
CA ALA A 43 4.84 -11.87 -0.14
C ALA A 43 5.69 -11.36 1.04
N VAL A 44 5.05 -10.95 2.13
CA VAL A 44 5.73 -10.56 3.36
C VAL A 44 6.22 -11.83 4.05
N GLY A 45 7.53 -12.10 3.95
CA GLY A 45 8.20 -13.21 4.64
C GLY A 45 8.73 -12.77 6.00
N GLU A 46 9.70 -11.85 5.98
CA GLU A 46 10.30 -11.26 7.18
C GLU A 46 9.76 -9.85 7.39
N ARG A 47 9.23 -9.60 8.59
CA ARG A 47 8.66 -8.31 8.99
C ARG A 47 9.76 -7.43 9.59
N SER A 48 10.37 -6.57 8.78
CA SER A 48 11.22 -5.50 9.34
C SER A 48 10.38 -4.24 9.58
N TRP A 49 10.54 -3.64 10.75
CA TRP A 49 9.88 -2.38 11.16
C TRP A 49 10.03 -1.24 10.14
N ARG A 50 11.16 -1.19 9.42
CA ARG A 50 11.41 -0.18 8.38
C ARG A 50 10.51 -0.32 7.16
N GLU A 51 9.95 -1.49 6.92
CA GLU A 51 9.17 -1.76 5.72
C GLU A 51 7.66 -1.60 5.95
N GLU A 52 7.27 -1.21 7.16
CA GLU A 52 5.89 -1.00 7.57
C GLU A 52 5.35 0.38 7.19
N TRP A 53 6.21 1.32 6.75
CA TRP A 53 5.82 2.70 6.50
C TRP A 53 6.16 3.14 5.07
N VAL A 54 5.30 3.97 4.50
CA VAL A 54 5.47 4.59 3.18
C VAL A 54 5.31 6.09 3.29
N THR A 55 6.19 6.83 2.63
CA THR A 55 6.11 8.28 2.59
C THR A 55 5.20 8.69 1.43
N VAL A 56 4.10 9.37 1.75
CA VAL A 56 3.13 9.84 0.77
C VAL A 56 3.03 11.35 0.84
N ARG A 57 3.11 11.99 -0.32
CA ARG A 57 2.89 13.43 -0.46
C ARG A 57 1.40 13.73 -0.51
N CYS A 58 0.92 14.60 0.37
CA CYS A 58 -0.45 15.08 0.30
C CYS A 58 -0.66 15.94 -0.96
N GLY A 59 -1.61 15.58 -1.82
CA GLY A 59 -1.96 16.39 -3.00
C GLY A 59 -2.59 17.75 -2.68
N SER A 60 -3.05 17.96 -1.43
CA SER A 60 -3.69 19.21 -0.99
C SER A 60 -2.69 20.22 -0.40
N CYS A 61 -1.92 19.82 0.63
CA CYS A 61 -0.96 20.70 1.27
C CYS A 61 0.49 20.50 0.81
N GLY A 62 0.79 19.44 0.05
CA GLY A 62 2.14 19.14 -0.44
C GLY A 62 3.08 18.51 0.59
N THR A 63 2.67 18.35 1.85
CA THR A 63 3.47 17.75 2.93
C THR A 63 3.65 16.25 2.74
N HIS A 64 4.86 15.75 3.03
CA HIS A 64 5.15 14.32 3.10
C HIS A 64 4.76 13.79 4.49
N GLY A 65 3.91 12.77 4.53
CA GLY A 65 3.54 12.05 5.74
C GLY A 65 3.89 10.58 5.64
N GLU A 66 4.16 9.96 6.77
CA GLU A 66 4.40 8.53 6.88
C GLU A 66 3.09 7.82 7.18
N TRP A 67 2.76 6.82 6.37
CA TRP A 67 1.53 6.03 6.48
C TRP A 67 1.86 4.55 6.50
N PRO A 68 1.00 3.71 7.11
CA PRO A 68 1.21 2.27 7.09
C PRO A 68 1.20 1.76 5.64
N HIS A 69 2.17 0.91 5.32
CA HIS A 69 2.30 0.29 4.02
C HIS A 69 1.05 -0.54 3.74
N PRO A 70 0.41 -0.42 2.56
CA PRO A 70 -0.80 -1.17 2.29
C PRO A 70 -0.50 -2.67 2.19
N GLU A 71 -1.25 -3.47 2.97
CA GLU A 71 -1.12 -4.93 3.04
C GLU A 71 -2.46 -5.62 2.74
N LEU A 72 -2.38 -6.80 2.12
CA LEU A 72 -3.52 -7.65 1.80
C LEU A 72 -3.29 -9.05 2.36
N GLY A 73 -4.15 -9.48 3.28
CA GLY A 73 -4.22 -10.87 3.72
C GLY A 73 -4.92 -11.74 2.69
N CYS A 74 -4.21 -12.69 2.09
CA CYS A 74 -4.81 -13.71 1.23
C CYS A 74 -5.33 -14.88 2.08
N PRO A 75 -6.52 -15.45 1.80
CA PRO A 75 -7.08 -16.57 2.55
C PRO A 75 -6.25 -17.86 2.49
N CYS A 76 -5.19 -17.92 1.67
CA CYS A 76 -4.21 -19.01 1.72
C CYS A 76 -3.20 -18.90 2.87
N GLY A 77 -3.26 -17.82 3.66
CA GLY A 77 -2.32 -17.56 4.77
C GLY A 77 -1.15 -16.65 4.43
N THR A 78 -1.01 -16.23 3.16
CA THR A 78 0.04 -15.30 2.72
C THR A 78 -0.40 -13.84 2.88
N VAL A 79 0.43 -13.01 3.50
CA VAL A 79 0.25 -11.55 3.50
C VAL A 79 1.04 -10.95 2.35
N LEU A 80 0.37 -10.11 1.56
CA LEU A 80 0.93 -9.43 0.42
C LEU A 80 1.16 -7.97 0.74
N ARG A 81 2.35 -7.49 0.41
CA ARG A 81 2.64 -6.07 0.43
C ARG A 81 2.27 -5.47 -0.93
N ILE A 82 1.33 -4.53 -0.92
CA ILE A 82 0.82 -3.90 -2.14
C ILE A 82 1.78 -2.81 -2.56
N PRO A 83 2.39 -2.89 -3.75
CA PRO A 83 3.38 -1.92 -4.17
C PRO A 83 2.77 -0.52 -4.32
N VAL A 84 3.55 0.48 -3.93
CA VAL A 84 3.15 1.89 -3.99
C VAL A 84 4.11 2.68 -4.86
N THR A 85 3.58 3.68 -5.55
CA THR A 85 4.35 4.66 -6.34
C THR A 85 4.76 5.80 -5.41
N GLY A 86 5.63 5.50 -4.45
CA GLY A 86 6.13 6.43 -3.46
C GLY A 86 7.50 5.99 -2.98
N GLU A 87 8.38 6.94 -2.70
CA GLU A 87 9.71 6.68 -2.17
C GLU A 87 9.56 5.88 -0.87
N ARG A 88 10.21 4.70 -0.81
CA ARG A 88 10.37 3.99 0.45
C ARG A 88 11.20 4.93 1.33
N ALA A 89 10.76 5.19 2.55
CA ALA A 89 11.64 5.82 3.53
C ALA A 89 12.84 4.86 3.72
N GLU A 90 14.00 5.25 3.19
CA GLU A 90 15.26 4.50 3.25
C GLU A 90 15.83 4.50 4.68
#